data_AF-A0A3N5UVI1-F1
#
_entry.id   AF-A0A3N5UVI1-F1
#
_cell.length_a   1.000
_cell.length_b   1.000
_cell.length_c   1.000
_cell.angle_alpha   90.00
_cell.angle_beta   90.00
_cell.angle_gamma   90.00
#
_symmetry.space_group_name_H-M   'P 1'
#
loop_
_entity.id
_entity.type
_entity.pdbx_description
1 polymer ?
#
loop_
_entity_poly.entity_id
_entity_poly.type
_entity_poly.pdbx_seq_one_letter_code
_entity_poly.pdbx_strand_id
1 'polypeptide(L)'
;MQGQATQIIHAYKQAPWRVQRQWIGAFLLVVIGAAMIAALYLDVTARAAVAGRQIQELRLEITAIQRENADLETQLADLTSTAVMQQRAIALGYRPVQPGELDYVAVPGFAKPEPEILLAAEDATPHVERQPAEYTQSLLEWFDERIKLEVPR
;
A
#
# COMPACT_ATOMS: atom_id res chain seq x y z
N MET A 1 -87.43 -44.05 14.44
CA MET A 1 -86.85 -42.71 14.59
C MET A 1 -85.36 -42.91 14.85
N GLN A 2 -84.50 -42.83 13.83
CA GLN A 2 -83.67 -41.65 13.49
C GLN A 2 -82.85 -41.18 14.71
N GLY A 3 -81.51 -41.10 14.71
CA GLY A 3 -80.60 -40.79 13.62
C GLY A 3 -79.20 -41.40 13.76
N GLN A 4 -78.41 -41.14 12.74
CA GLN A 4 -77.33 -41.96 12.22
C GLN A 4 -76.02 -41.86 13.01
N ALA A 5 -75.31 -42.99 13.00
CA ALA A 5 -73.94 -43.12 13.44
C ALA A 5 -72.95 -42.56 12.40
N THR A 6 -71.89 -41.94 12.93
CA THR A 6 -70.51 -41.97 12.40
C THR A 6 -70.25 -41.38 11.02
N GLN A 7 -69.75 -40.14 11.00
CA GLN A 7 -68.82 -39.71 9.95
C GLN A 7 -67.67 -38.91 10.57
N ILE A 8 -66.74 -39.62 11.21
CA ILE A 8 -65.38 -39.09 11.43
C ILE A 8 -64.66 -39.22 10.08
N ILE A 9 -64.80 -38.20 9.24
CA ILE A 9 -64.05 -38.10 7.99
C ILE A 9 -62.58 -37.91 8.38
N HIS A 10 -61.88 -39.03 8.48
CA HIS A 10 -60.43 -39.06 8.42
C HIS A 10 -60.03 -38.67 7.00
N ALA A 11 -59.99 -37.37 6.75
CA ALA A 11 -59.32 -36.81 5.59
C ALA A 11 -57.85 -37.18 5.72
N TYR A 12 -57.47 -38.26 5.05
CA TYR A 12 -56.13 -38.81 5.01
C TYR A 12 -55.18 -37.69 4.60
N LYS A 13 -54.44 -37.19 5.59
CA LYS A 13 -53.42 -36.15 5.40
C LYS A 13 -52.52 -36.57 4.25
N GLN A 14 -52.39 -35.66 3.29
CA GLN A 14 -51.47 -35.69 2.16
C GLN A 14 -50.20 -36.50 2.47
N ALA A 15 -49.85 -37.45 1.59
CA ALA A 15 -48.75 -38.40 1.75
C ALA A 15 -47.51 -37.74 2.43
N PRO A 16 -47.26 -37.99 3.74
CA PRO A 16 -46.28 -37.25 4.53
C PRO A 16 -44.84 -37.38 3.99
N TRP A 17 -44.61 -38.38 3.14
CA TRP A 17 -43.33 -38.68 2.49
C TRP A 17 -42.81 -37.58 1.53
N ARG A 18 -43.66 -36.62 1.10
CA ARG A 18 -43.26 -35.48 0.25
C ARG A 18 -42.73 -34.33 1.09
N VAL A 19 -43.42 -34.02 2.18
CA VAL A 19 -43.04 -32.93 3.11
C VAL A 19 -41.73 -33.26 3.81
N GLN A 20 -41.54 -34.51 4.27
CA GLN A 20 -40.27 -34.95 4.85
C GLN A 20 -39.09 -34.79 3.87
N ARG A 21 -39.30 -35.12 2.59
CA ARG A 21 -38.25 -35.00 1.56
C ARG A 21 -37.94 -33.55 1.20
N GLN A 22 -38.95 -32.68 1.20
CA GLN A 22 -38.76 -31.25 0.99
C GLN A 22 -37.94 -30.61 2.12
N TRP A 23 -38.17 -31.00 3.37
CA TRP A 23 -37.37 -30.53 4.51
C TRP A 23 -35.93 -31.03 4.45
N ILE A 24 -35.70 -32.30 4.10
CA ILE A 24 -34.35 -32.84 3.88
C ILE A 24 -33.65 -32.07 2.75
N GLY A 25 -34.34 -31.83 1.64
CA GLY A 25 -33.81 -31.05 0.51
C GLY A 25 -33.49 -29.60 0.89
N ALA A 26 -34.38 -28.93 1.63
CA ALA A 26 -34.17 -27.57 2.09
C ALA A 26 -32.99 -27.49 3.07
N PHE A 27 -32.88 -28.43 4.01
CA PHE A 27 -31.74 -28.53 4.91
C PHE A 27 -30.43 -28.74 4.15
N LEU A 28 -30.41 -29.66 3.17
CA LEU A 28 -29.24 -29.90 2.34
C LEU A 28 -28.84 -28.64 1.55
N LEU A 29 -29.82 -27.90 1.03
CA LEU A 29 -29.58 -26.66 0.28
C LEU A 29 -28.93 -25.59 1.17
N VAL A 30 -29.39 -25.45 2.42
CA VAL A 30 -28.76 -24.55 3.40
C VAL A 30 -27.33 -24.99 3.72
N VAL A 31 -27.09 -26.28 3.92
CA VAL A 31 -25.74 -26.82 4.19
C VAL A 31 -24.80 -26.54 3.02
N ILE A 32 -25.25 -26.77 1.78
CA ILE A 32 -24.45 -26.47 0.58
C ILE A 32 -24.17 -24.96 0.49
N GLY A 33 -25.18 -24.12 0.74
CA GLY A 33 -25.00 -22.66 0.76
C GLY A 33 -23.97 -22.21 1.80
N ALA A 34 -24.05 -22.75 3.02
CA ALA A 34 -23.06 -22.49 4.07
C ALA A 34 -21.66 -22.98 3.68
N ALA A 35 -21.55 -24.16 3.06
CA ALA A 35 -20.28 -24.70 2.59
C ALA A 35 -19.66 -23.84 1.49
N MET A 36 -20.47 -23.29 0.56
CA MET A 36 -20.00 -22.37 -0.47
C MET A 36 -19.45 -21.07 0.15
N ILE A 37 -20.15 -20.50 1.13
CA ILE A 37 -19.69 -19.30 1.84
C ILE A 37 -18.37 -19.58 2.57
N ALA A 38 -18.28 -20.72 3.27
CA ALA A 38 -17.07 -21.14 3.97
C ALA A 38 -15.89 -21.34 2.99
N ALA A 39 -16.13 -21.97 1.83
CA ALA A 39 -15.10 -22.16 0.82
C ALA A 39 -14.59 -20.83 0.24
N LEU A 40 -15.49 -19.89 -0.05
CA LEU A 40 -15.13 -18.55 -0.52
C LEU A 40 -14.31 -17.80 0.54
N TYR A 41 -14.75 -17.84 1.80
CA TYR A 41 -14.03 -17.20 2.90
C TYR A 41 -12.60 -17.75 3.01
N LEU A 42 -12.45 -19.08 2.95
CA LEU A 42 -11.16 -19.74 3.01
C LEU A 42 -10.23 -19.36 1.84
N ASP A 43 -10.75 -19.29 0.60
CA ASP A 43 -9.97 -18.87 -0.58
C ASP A 43 -9.48 -17.42 -0.43
N VAL A 44 -10.34 -16.51 0.00
CA VAL A 44 -9.98 -15.10 0.22
C VAL A 44 -8.92 -14.97 1.32
N THR A 45 -9.11 -15.64 2.46
CA THR A 45 -8.14 -15.61 3.57
C THR A 45 -6.80 -16.24 3.17
N ALA A 46 -6.81 -17.34 2.41
CA ALA A 46 -5.60 -17.99 1.92
C ALA A 46 -4.81 -17.06 0.98
N ARG A 47 -5.49 -16.43 0.00
CA ARG A 47 -4.85 -15.47 -0.91
C ARG A 47 -4.27 -14.27 -0.17
N ALA A 48 -5.01 -13.73 0.80
CA ALA A 48 -4.54 -12.63 1.64
C ALA A 48 -3.29 -13.02 2.44
N ALA A 49 -3.25 -14.24 3.00
CA ALA A 49 -2.08 -14.73 3.73
C ALA A 49 -0.85 -14.90 2.82
N VAL A 50 -1.02 -15.41 1.59
CA VAL A 50 0.07 -15.55 0.61
C VAL A 50 0.59 -14.19 0.17
N ALA A 51 -0.29 -13.25 -0.20
CA ALA A 51 0.10 -11.89 -0.57
C ALA A 51 0.80 -11.17 0.59
N GLY A 52 0.30 -11.35 1.82
CA GLY A 52 0.96 -10.87 3.04
C GLY A 52 2.40 -11.35 3.14
N ARG A 53 2.61 -12.67 3.05
CA ARG A 53 3.96 -13.28 3.10
C ARG A 53 4.92 -12.68 2.07
N GLN A 54 4.46 -12.52 0.83
CA GLN A 54 5.27 -11.91 -0.23
C GLN A 54 5.64 -10.44 0.10
N ILE A 55 4.70 -9.67 0.66
CA ILE A 55 4.98 -8.31 1.13
C ILE A 55 6.00 -8.32 2.28
N GLN A 56 5.92 -9.27 3.21
CA GLN A 56 6.93 -9.39 4.28
C GLN A 56 8.31 -9.71 3.72
N GLU A 57 8.41 -10.61 2.75
CA GLU A 57 9.67 -10.98 2.11
C GLU A 57 10.31 -9.79 1.39
N LEU A 58 9.52 -9.04 0.58
CA LEU A 58 9.99 -7.83 -0.07
C LEU A 58 10.44 -6.74 0.93
N ARG A 59 9.74 -6.60 2.07
CA ARG A 59 10.14 -5.65 3.12
C ARG A 59 11.47 -6.02 3.78
N LEU A 60 11.73 -7.31 3.97
CA LEU A 60 13.00 -7.79 4.49
C LEU A 60 14.13 -7.50 3.50
N GLU A 61 13.88 -7.72 2.21
CA GLU A 61 14.83 -7.40 1.14
C GLU A 61 15.15 -5.90 1.07
N ILE A 62 14.13 -5.04 1.07
CA ILE A 62 14.31 -3.58 1.12
C ILE A 62 15.17 -3.18 2.34
N THR A 63 14.86 -3.74 3.52
CA THR A 63 15.59 -3.41 4.75
C THR A 63 17.05 -3.87 4.67
N ALA A 64 17.32 -5.02 4.05
CA ALA A 64 18.68 -5.51 3.85
C ALA A 64 19.48 -4.58 2.92
N ILE A 65 18.89 -4.20 1.78
CA ILE A 65 19.52 -3.30 0.80
C ILE A 65 19.78 -1.92 1.42
N GLN A 66 18.82 -1.37 2.18
CA GLN A 66 19.01 -0.08 2.86
C GLN A 66 20.17 -0.10 3.86
N ARG A 67 20.34 -1.21 4.59
CA ARG A 67 21.47 -1.38 5.51
C ARG A 67 22.79 -1.47 4.77
N GLU A 68 22.83 -2.20 3.65
CA GLU A 68 24.01 -2.29 2.81
C GLU A 68 24.41 -0.92 2.23
N ASN A 69 23.45 -0.15 1.72
CA ASN A 69 23.72 1.22 1.25
C ASN A 69 24.26 2.11 2.37
N ALA A 70 23.65 2.08 3.56
CA ALA A 70 24.12 2.89 4.69
C ALA A 70 25.55 2.50 5.13
N ASP A 71 25.90 1.22 5.07
CA ASP A 71 27.25 0.75 5.34
C ASP A 71 28.24 1.25 4.27
N LEU A 72 27.89 1.12 2.98
CA LEU A 72 28.70 1.63 1.88
C LEU A 72 28.89 3.15 1.93
N GLU A 73 27.84 3.91 2.25
CA GLU A 73 27.90 5.36 2.45
C GLU A 73 28.87 5.72 3.60
N THR A 74 28.82 4.96 4.70
CA THR A 74 29.74 5.14 5.83
C THR A 74 31.19 4.87 5.40
N GLN A 75 31.44 3.77 4.68
CA GLN A 75 32.77 3.45 4.15
C GLN A 75 33.28 4.53 3.18
N LEU A 76 32.41 5.04 2.31
CA LEU A 76 32.74 6.11 1.38
C LEU A 76 33.12 7.39 2.14
N ALA A 77 32.31 7.77 3.14
CA ALA A 77 32.58 8.93 3.98
C ALA A 77 33.92 8.81 4.71
N ASP A 78 34.23 7.64 5.25
CA ASP A 78 35.51 7.39 5.93
C ASP A 78 36.70 7.53 4.96
N LEU A 79 36.62 6.90 3.78
CA LEU A 79 37.66 6.95 2.76
C LEU A 79 37.87 8.35 2.15
N THR A 80 36.79 9.12 2.02
CA THR A 80 36.78 10.49 1.48
C THR A 80 36.92 11.55 2.58
N SER A 81 37.02 11.15 3.84
CA SER A 81 37.20 12.08 4.95
C SER A 81 38.51 12.85 4.79
N THR A 82 38.48 14.14 5.11
CA THR A 82 39.67 15.00 5.06
C THR A 82 40.80 14.43 5.91
N ALA A 83 40.48 13.77 7.03
CA ALA A 83 41.46 13.13 7.91
C ALA A 83 42.22 11.99 7.20
N VAL A 84 41.50 11.06 6.55
CA VAL A 84 42.11 9.94 5.82
C VAL A 84 42.87 10.45 4.59
N MET A 85 42.33 11.44 3.88
CA MET A 85 43.01 12.08 2.76
C MET A 85 44.31 12.78 3.20
N GLN A 86 44.30 13.49 4.33
CA GLN A 86 45.48 14.14 4.89
C GLN A 86 46.54 13.13 5.31
N GLN A 87 46.14 12.04 5.98
CA GLN A 87 47.06 10.95 6.33
C GLN A 87 47.72 10.35 5.10
N ARG A 88 46.94 10.09 4.04
CA ARG A 88 47.46 9.59 2.76
C ARG A 88 48.41 10.59 2.11
N ALA A 89 48.09 11.88 2.13
CA ALA A 89 48.96 12.93 1.59
C ALA A 89 50.31 12.98 2.34
N ILE A 90 50.29 12.93 3.68
CA ILE A 90 51.51 12.88 4.49
C ILE A 90 52.33 11.63 4.18
N ALA A 91 51.69 10.47 4.05
CA ALA A 91 52.35 9.20 3.70
C ALA A 91 53.02 9.24 2.31
N LEU A 92 52.47 10.03 1.38
CA LEU A 92 53.06 10.29 0.06
C LEU A 92 54.15 11.36 0.06
N GLY A 93 54.50 11.92 1.23
CA GLY A 93 55.52 12.95 1.38
C GLY A 93 55.03 14.38 1.15
N TYR A 94 53.72 14.60 0.99
CA TYR A 94 53.17 15.95 0.98
C TYR A 94 53.19 16.55 2.40
N ARG A 95 53.30 17.88 2.46
CA ARG A 95 53.22 18.64 3.71
C ARG A 95 52.17 19.75 3.59
N PRO A 96 51.59 20.21 4.71
CA PRO A 96 50.76 21.40 4.71
C PRO A 96 51.51 22.60 4.11
N VAL A 97 50.79 23.40 3.32
CA VAL A 97 51.30 24.63 2.70
C VAL A 97 51.51 25.70 3.77
N GLN A 98 52.61 26.45 3.67
CA GLN A 98 52.88 27.56 4.58
C GLN A 98 52.35 28.89 4.03
N PRO A 99 52.05 29.89 4.89
CA PRO A 99 51.67 31.22 4.44
C PRO A 99 52.77 31.82 3.55
N GLY A 100 52.42 32.18 2.31
CA GLY A 100 53.36 32.75 1.32
C GLY A 100 53.78 31.80 0.19
N GLU A 101 53.38 30.53 0.22
CA GLU A 101 53.66 29.54 -0.84
C GLU A 101 52.50 29.38 -1.85
N LEU A 102 51.45 30.22 -1.74
CA LEU A 102 50.23 30.12 -2.54
C LEU A 102 50.27 31.12 -3.71
N ASP A 103 50.30 30.59 -4.94
CA ASP A 103 50.05 31.36 -6.16
C ASP A 103 48.62 31.12 -6.66
N TYR A 104 47.87 32.21 -6.85
CA TYR A 104 46.49 32.16 -7.35
C TYR A 104 46.47 32.44 -8.85
N VAL A 105 45.93 31.49 -9.62
CA VAL A 105 45.73 31.64 -11.07
C VAL A 105 44.24 31.80 -11.36
N ALA A 106 43.86 32.91 -12.00
CA ALA A 106 42.50 33.10 -12.46
C ALA A 106 42.25 32.25 -13.71
N VAL A 107 41.39 31.24 -13.59
CA VAL A 107 40.98 30.40 -14.73
C VAL A 107 39.71 30.99 -15.35
N PRO A 108 39.74 31.41 -16.63
CA PRO A 108 38.54 31.89 -17.31
C PRO A 108 37.45 30.82 -17.32
N GLY A 109 36.23 31.18 -16.90
CA GLY A 109 35.10 30.25 -16.84
C GLY A 109 35.00 29.40 -15.57
N PHE A 110 35.83 29.64 -14.54
CA PHE A 110 35.67 28.98 -13.25
C PHE A 110 34.38 29.44 -12.56
N ALA A 111 33.37 28.56 -12.54
CA ALA A 111 32.21 28.68 -11.66
C ALA A 111 32.49 27.89 -10.38
N LYS A 112 32.22 28.49 -9.22
CA LYS A 112 32.32 27.77 -7.94
C LYS A 112 31.34 26.59 -7.98
N PRO A 113 31.76 25.35 -7.71
CA PRO A 113 30.84 24.23 -7.62
C PRO A 113 29.80 24.55 -6.55
N GLU A 114 28.53 24.66 -6.95
CA GLU A 114 27.44 24.75 -5.99
C GLU A 114 27.33 23.38 -5.32
N PRO A 115 27.39 23.31 -3.98
CA PRO A 115 27.23 22.04 -3.29
C PRO A 115 25.85 21.44 -3.61
N GLU A 116 25.77 20.11 -3.80
CA GLU A 116 24.55 19.40 -4.20
C GLU A 116 23.30 19.74 -3.36
N ILE A 117 23.50 20.08 -2.09
CA ILE A 117 22.45 20.56 -1.18
C ILE A 117 21.74 21.84 -1.68
N LEU A 118 22.42 22.67 -2.48
CA LEU A 118 21.85 23.86 -3.10
C LEU A 118 21.20 23.53 -4.45
N LEU A 119 21.72 22.56 -5.20
CA LEU A 119 21.12 22.07 -6.46
C LEU A 119 19.81 21.30 -6.23
N ALA A 120 19.71 20.54 -5.13
CA ALA A 120 18.48 19.86 -4.73
C ALA A 120 17.39 20.82 -4.22
N ALA A 121 17.77 22.05 -3.86
CA ALA A 121 16.87 23.10 -3.40
C ALA A 121 16.39 24.02 -4.54
N GLU A 122 16.84 23.78 -5.79
CA GLU A 122 16.38 24.52 -6.97
C GLU A 122 14.91 24.17 -7.23
N ASP A 123 14.02 24.97 -6.63
CA ASP A 123 12.60 25.07 -6.94
C ASP A 123 11.91 23.75 -7.28
N ALA A 124 12.02 22.76 -6.37
CA ALA A 124 10.91 21.88 -6.11
C ALA A 124 9.77 22.73 -5.51
N THR A 125 9.18 23.62 -6.32
CA THR A 125 7.75 23.81 -6.23
C THR A 125 7.20 22.39 -6.22
N PRO A 126 6.57 21.93 -5.12
CA PRO A 126 5.98 20.61 -5.15
C PRO A 126 5.18 20.58 -6.44
N HIS A 127 5.43 19.58 -7.29
CA HIS A 127 4.52 19.26 -8.38
C HIS A 127 3.23 18.86 -7.67
N VAL A 128 2.47 19.86 -7.23
CA VAL A 128 1.07 19.76 -6.92
C VAL A 128 0.51 19.53 -8.31
N GLU A 129 0.50 18.27 -8.73
CA GLU A 129 -0.48 17.82 -9.70
C GLU A 129 -1.76 18.55 -9.32
N ARG A 130 -2.22 19.45 -10.19
CA ARG A 130 -3.41 20.25 -9.96
C ARG A 130 -4.53 19.23 -9.80
N GLN A 131 -4.78 18.83 -8.56
CA GLN A 131 -5.79 17.84 -8.24
C GLN A 131 -7.08 18.40 -8.83
N PRO A 132 -7.87 17.59 -9.56
CA PRO A 132 -9.14 18.04 -10.08
C PRO A 132 -9.92 18.69 -8.94
N ALA A 133 -10.61 19.80 -9.21
CA ALA A 133 -11.31 20.57 -8.17
C ALA A 133 -12.26 19.69 -7.33
N GLU A 134 -12.76 18.62 -7.94
CA GLU A 134 -13.53 17.51 -7.37
C GLU A 134 -12.90 16.85 -6.13
N TYR A 135 -11.58 16.81 -6.03
CA TYR A 135 -10.83 16.23 -4.91
C TYR A 135 -10.44 17.25 -3.83
N THR A 136 -10.46 18.55 -4.16
CA THR A 136 -10.20 19.64 -3.22
C THR A 136 -11.47 20.26 -2.64
N GLN A 137 -12.63 20.00 -3.25
CA GLN A 137 -13.92 20.50 -2.76
C GLN A 137 -14.44 19.69 -1.57
N SER A 138 -15.24 20.34 -0.72
CA SER A 138 -15.85 19.65 0.42
C SER A 138 -16.95 18.67 -0.05
N LEU A 139 -17.11 17.55 0.66
CA LEU A 139 -18.14 16.55 0.34
C LEU A 139 -19.57 17.16 0.34
N LEU A 140 -19.80 18.17 1.16
CA LEU A 140 -21.09 18.88 1.25
C LEU A 140 -21.35 19.75 0.01
N GLU A 141 -20.30 20.37 -0.52
CA GLU A 141 -20.37 21.24 -1.70
C GLU A 141 -20.58 20.43 -2.98
N TRP A 142 -19.84 19.31 -3.14
CA TRP A 142 -20.11 18.34 -4.20
C TRP A 142 -21.56 17.82 -4.17
N PHE A 143 -22.09 17.58 -2.97
CA PHE A 143 -23.44 17.04 -2.78
C PHE A 143 -24.53 18.07 -3.14
N ASP A 144 -24.37 19.33 -2.75
CA ASP A 144 -25.31 20.41 -3.11
C ASP A 144 -25.35 20.63 -4.64
N GLU A 145 -24.20 20.59 -5.29
CA GLU A 145 -24.10 20.73 -6.75
C GLU A 145 -24.81 19.59 -7.49
N ARG A 146 -24.63 18.35 -7.02
CA ARG A 146 -25.28 17.16 -7.60
C ARG A 146 -26.81 17.21 -7.46
N ILE A 147 -27.33 17.67 -6.33
CA ILE A 147 -28.77 17.76 -6.07
C ILE A 147 -29.41 18.90 -6.86
N LYS A 148 -28.74 20.05 -6.99
CA LYS A 148 -29.23 21.16 -7.82
C LYS A 148 -29.37 20.77 -9.30
N LEU A 149 -28.50 19.89 -9.79
CA LEU A 149 -28.57 19.35 -11.15
C LEU A 149 -29.74 18.38 -11.38
N GLU A 150 -30.31 17.78 -10.33
CA GLU A 150 -31.45 16.85 -10.42
C GLU A 150 -32.83 17.52 -10.31
N VAL A 151 -32.90 18.84 -10.09
CA VAL A 151 -34.18 19.58 -10.08
C VAL A 151 -34.32 20.44 -11.33
N PRO A 152 -34.85 19.89 -12.44
CA PRO A 152 -35.37 20.72 -13.53
C PRO A 152 -36.65 21.42 -13.04
N ARG A 153 -36.75 22.74 -13.27
CA ARG A 153 -38.04 23.44 -13.19
C ARG A 153 -38.99 22.96 -14.27
#